data_AF-A0AAV9LTE7-F1
#
_entry.id   AF-A0AAV9LTE7-F1
#
_cell.length_a   1.000
_cell.length_b   1.000
_cell.length_c   1.000
_cell.angle_alpha   90.00
_cell.angle_beta   90.00
_cell.angle_gamma   90.00
#
_symmetry.space_group_name_H-M   'P 1'
#
loop_
_entity.id
_entity.type
_entity.pdbx_description
1 polymer ?
#
loop_
_entity_poly.entity_id
_entity_poly.type
_entity_poly.pdbx_seq_one_letter_code
_entity_poly.pdbx_strand_id
1 'polypeptide(L)' 'MVTANRFWSQTFGVAFSNKRWLHFFMLFVPVTGLWMSALGVVGLALNLRAYDFVSQEICAAEDHFYFL' A
#
# COMPACT_ATOMS: atom_id res chain seq x y z
N MET A 1 -7.46 27.53 10.46
CA MET A 1 -7.72 26.14 10.02
C MET A 1 -8.91 26.05 9.08
N VAL A 2 -9.97 26.85 9.28
CA VAL A 2 -11.15 26.91 8.41
C VAL A 2 -10.80 27.20 6.94
N THR A 3 -9.91 28.16 6.65
CA THR A 3 -9.51 28.49 5.27
C THR A 3 -8.75 27.36 4.58
N ALA A 4 -7.80 26.72 5.29
CA ALA A 4 -7.10 25.55 4.78
C ALA A 4 -8.08 24.39 4.51
N ASN A 5 -9.01 24.14 5.44
CA ASN A 5 -10.02 23.10 5.26
C ASN A 5 -10.87 23.34 4.01
N ARG A 6 -11.33 24.59 3.78
CA ARG A 6 -12.07 24.93 2.56
C ARG A 6 -11.25 24.76 1.29
N PHE A 7 -9.98 25.19 1.29
CA PHE A 7 -9.07 25.00 0.16
C PHE A 7 -8.90 23.51 -0.19
N TRP A 8 -8.51 22.69 0.79
CA TRP A 8 -8.28 21.26 0.58
C TRP A 8 -9.57 20.50 0.21
N SER A 9 -10.72 20.86 0.79
CA SER A 9 -12.02 20.30 0.41
C SER A 9 -12.40 20.60 -1.04
N GLN A 10 -12.02 21.77 -1.56
CA GLN A 10 -12.30 22.13 -2.95
C GLN A 10 -11.35 21.43 -3.93
N THR A 11 -10.07 21.29 -3.57
CA THR A 11 -9.07 20.66 -4.45
C THR A 11 -9.17 19.13 -4.47
N PHE A 12 -9.40 18.49 -3.32
CA PHE A 12 -9.37 17.02 -3.19
C PHE A 12 -10.73 16.41 -2.80
N GLY A 13 -11.77 17.21 -2.57
CA GLY A 13 -13.08 16.72 -2.10
C GLY A 13 -13.14 16.35 -0.62
N VAL A 14 -11.99 16.23 0.06
CA VAL A 14 -11.87 15.90 1.49
C VAL A 14 -10.81 16.77 2.16
N ALA A 15 -10.99 17.06 3.45
CA ALA A 15 -10.01 17.81 4.23
C ALA A 15 -10.06 17.47 5.71
N PHE A 16 -8.94 17.68 6.40
CA PHE A 16 -8.83 17.48 7.83
C PHE A 16 -9.37 18.67 8.61
N SER A 17 -10.45 18.45 9.36
CA SER A 17 -11.08 19.47 10.21
C SER A 17 -10.53 19.51 11.64
N ASN A 18 -9.95 18.40 12.14
CA ASN A 18 -9.43 18.27 13.51
C ASN A 18 -7.88 18.24 13.52
N LYS A 19 -7.25 19.19 14.23
CA LYS A 19 -5.78 19.27 14.38
C LYS A 19 -5.18 18.04 15.05
N ARG A 20 -5.83 17.50 16.08
CA ARG A 20 -5.32 16.33 16.82
C ARG A 20 -5.35 15.09 15.94
N TRP A 21 -6.41 14.91 15.18
CA TRP A 21 -6.52 13.82 14.20
C TRP A 21 -5.47 13.94 13.09
N LEU A 22 -5.26 15.14 12.55
CA LEU A 22 -4.23 15.39 11.54
C LEU A 22 -2.83 14.96 12.03
N HIS A 23 -2.46 15.36 13.25
CA HIS A 23 -1.15 15.00 13.83
C HIS A 23 -1.05 13.50 14.13
N PHE A 24 -2.12 12.89 14.62
CA PHE A 24 -2.16 11.43 14.81
C PHE A 24 -1.99 10.69 13.48
N PHE A 25 -2.65 11.13 12.41
CA PHE A 25 -2.54 10.54 11.09
C PHE A 25 -1.11 10.66 10.52
N MET A 26 -0.47 11.82 10.71
CA MET A 26 0.95 12.02 10.32
C MET A 26 1.90 11.06 11.04
N LEU A 27 1.60 10.61 12.26
CA LEU A 27 2.39 9.60 12.97
C LEU A 27 2.01 8.19 12.52
N PHE A 28 0.71 7.92 12.35
CA PHE A 28 0.19 6.59 12.03
C PHE A 28 0.68 6.09 10.66
N VAL A 29 0.69 6.94 9.64
CA VAL A 29 1.08 6.56 8.27
C VAL A 29 2.52 6.01 8.19
N PRO A 30 3.56 6.73 8.64
CA PRO A 30 4.93 6.22 8.57
C PRO A 30 5.16 5.03 9.51
N VAL A 31 4.55 5.04 10.71
CA VAL A 31 4.70 3.94 11.68
C VAL A 31 4.10 2.66 11.10
N THR A 32 2.88 2.69 10.60
CA THR A 32 2.26 1.49 10.00
C THR A 32 3.00 1.02 8.75
N GLY A 33 3.52 1.94 7.92
CA GLY A 33 4.36 1.58 6.79
C GLY A 33 5.61 0.79 7.18
N LEU A 34 6.32 1.24 8.24
CA LEU A 34 7.49 0.53 8.77
C LEU A 34 7.11 -0.81 9.41
N TRP A 35 5.98 -0.89 10.09
CA TRP A 35 5.49 -2.15 10.67
C TRP A 35 5.16 -3.19 9.58
N MET A 36 4.42 -2.79 8.54
CA MET A 36 4.04 -3.71 7.46
C MET A 36 5.26 -4.16 6.65
N SER A 37 6.22 -3.29 6.40
CA SER A 37 7.46 -3.68 5.72
C SER A 37 8.32 -4.62 6.57
N ALA A 38 8.43 -4.37 7.88
CA ALA A 38 9.14 -5.26 8.80
C ALA A 38 8.54 -6.67 8.81
N LEU A 39 7.21 -6.81 8.81
CA LEU A 39 6.55 -8.11 8.69
C LEU A 39 6.93 -8.82 7.38
N GLY A 40 6.99 -8.09 6.26
CA GLY A 40 7.46 -8.63 4.99
C GLY A 40 8.92 -9.11 5.05
N VAL A 41 9.82 -8.34 5.67
CA VAL A 41 11.23 -8.72 5.84
C VAL A 41 11.40 -9.97 6.70
N VAL A 42 10.59 -10.13 7.76
CA VAL A 42 10.57 -11.37 8.57
C VAL A 42 10.13 -12.57 7.73
N GLY A 43 9.13 -12.41 6.85
CA GLY A 43 8.74 -13.45 5.89
C GLY A 43 9.86 -13.83 4.93
N LEU A 44 10.57 -12.82 4.39
CA LEU A 44 11.73 -13.04 3.53
C LEU A 44 12.85 -13.82 4.23
N ALA A 45 13.10 -13.54 5.52
CA ALA A 45 14.10 -14.26 6.32
C ALA A 45 13.78 -15.76 6.46
N LEU A 46 12.50 -16.13 6.37
CA LEU A 46 12.01 -17.51 6.37
C LEU A 46 11.80 -18.08 4.96
N ASN A 47 12.28 -17.40 3.91
CA ASN A 47 12.01 -17.72 2.50
C ASN A 47 10.51 -17.72 2.09
N LEU A 48 9.61 -17.17 2.92
CA LEU A 48 8.21 -16.96 2.57
C LEU A 48 8.11 -15.73 1.67
N ARG A 49 8.21 -15.95 0.35
CA ARG A 49 8.19 -14.89 -0.67
C ARG A 49 6.91 -14.94 -1.49
N ALA A 50 6.34 -13.77 -1.77
CA ALA A 50 5.34 -13.60 -2.82
C ALA A 50 6.06 -13.34 -4.16
N TYR A 51 6.79 -14.34 -4.66
CA TYR A 51 7.64 -14.20 -5.86
C TYR A 51 6.84 -14.42 -7.15
N ASP A 52 6.08 -15.51 -7.22
CA ASP A 52 5.29 -15.84 -8.41
C ASP A 52 3.80 -15.88 -8.10
N PHE A 53 3.02 -15.52 -9.12
CA PHE A 53 1.60 -15.87 -9.17
C PHE A 53 1.46 -17.16 -9.97
N VAL A 54 1.20 -18.28 -9.29
CA VAL A 54 1.08 -19.62 -9.91
C VAL A 54 0.10 -19.65 -11.09
N SER A 55 -0.97 -18.86 -11.04
CA SER A 55 -1.93 -18.74 -12.16
C SER A 55 -1.32 -18.12 -13.42
N GLN A 56 -0.38 -17.17 -13.27
CA GLN A 56 0.34 -16.58 -14.40
C GLN A 56 1.38 -17.54 -14.95
N GLU A 57 2.08 -18.28 -14.09
CA GLU A 57 3.09 -19.26 -14.52
C GLU A 57 2.47 -20.39 -15.33
N ILE A 58 1.33 -20.92 -14.89
CA ILE A 58 0.61 -21.99 -15.61
C ILE A 58 0.12 -21.48 -16.97
N CYS A 59 -0.50 -20.31 -17.02
CA CYS A 59 -0.99 -19.71 -18.27
C CYS A 59 0.16 -19.45 -19.26
N ALA A 60 1.26 -18.88 -18.78
CA ALA A 60 2.45 -18.66 -19.61
C ALA A 60 3.07 -19.97 -20.12
N ALA A 61 3.08 -21.02 -19.29
CA ALA A 61 3.58 -22.34 -19.68
C ALA A 61 2.67 -23.03 -20.71
N GLU A 62 1.35 -22.92 -20.53
CA GLU A 62 0.34 -23.46 -21.46
C GLU A 62 0.38 -22.70 -22.81
N ASP A 63 0.38 -21.36 -22.79
CA ASP A 63 0.43 -20.53 -23.99
C ASP A 63 1.70 -20.78 -24.82
N HIS A 64 2.86 -20.98 -24.17
CA HIS A 64 4.10 -21.34 -24.85
C HIS A 64 4.03 -22.75 -25.50
N PHE A 65 3.21 -23.64 -24.97
CA PHE A 65 3.03 -25.02 -25.46
C PHE A 65 2.13 -25.08 -26.70
N TYR A 66 1.20 -24.13 -26.87
CA TYR A 66 0.30 -24.06 -28.04
C TYR A 66 0.93 -23.37 -29.27
N PHE A 67 2.12 -22.76 -29.14
CA PHE A 67 2.85 -22.09 -30.22
C PHE A 67 4.08 -22.87 -30.75
N LEU A 68 4.28 -24.12 -30.33
CA LEU A 68 5.25 -25.10 -30.86
C LEU A 68 4.51 -26.27 -31.53
#